data_AF-X1J812-F1
#
_entry.id   AF-X1J812-F1
#
_cell.length_a   1.000
_cell.length_b   1.000
_cell.length_c   1.000
_cell.angle_alpha   90.00
_cell.angle_beta   90.00
_cell.angle_gamma   90.00
#
_symmetry.space_group_name_H-M   'P 1'
#
loop_
_entity.id
_entity.type
_entity.pdbx_description
1 polymer ?
#
loop_
_entity_poly.entity_id
_entity_poly.type
_entity_poly.pdbx_seq_one_letter_code
_entity_poly.pdbx_strand_id
1 'polypeptide(L)'
;MIMEDPILKDYIIGDIIKEVEEKGLSIEKDYVESFIDNFISEYERLPKKSEINPIVSSYIKILETKKFGSKIVETPHKSSEAEYSEAPQVSFNKRNSILNSIKNEGLFGRSEDILTIPKPQGRRLCPICDDKNWYKIHELVDKNDIICDYPRIYGKKYICSGCSCVWKEK
;
A
#
# COMPACT_ATOMS: atom_id res chain seq x y z
N MET A 1 -37.20 -9.58 -4.63
CA MET A 1 -36.97 -10.08 -3.26
C MET A 1 -36.07 -11.29 -3.38
N ILE A 2 -34.78 -11.12 -3.14
CA ILE A 2 -33.85 -12.26 -3.06
C ILE A 2 -34.13 -12.87 -1.69
N MET A 3 -34.76 -14.05 -1.67
CA MET A 3 -34.81 -14.86 -0.46
C MET A 3 -33.40 -15.38 -0.25
N GLU A 4 -32.65 -14.73 0.63
CA GLU A 4 -31.33 -15.17 1.00
C GLU A 4 -31.48 -16.36 1.94
N ASP A 5 -30.92 -17.51 1.54
CA ASP A 5 -30.98 -18.73 2.34
C ASP A 5 -30.19 -18.50 3.65
N PRO A 6 -30.86 -18.44 4.82
CA PRO A 6 -30.20 -18.16 6.09
C PRO A 6 -29.10 -19.19 6.43
N ILE A 7 -29.23 -20.40 5.89
CA ILE A 7 -28.29 -21.49 6.05
C ILE A 7 -26.93 -21.20 5.38
N LEU A 8 -26.94 -20.53 4.21
CA LEU A 8 -25.70 -20.18 3.51
C LEU A 8 -24.93 -19.08 4.23
N LYS A 9 -25.65 -18.13 4.85
CA LYS A 9 -25.05 -17.06 5.65
C LYS A 9 -24.28 -17.65 6.84
N ASP A 10 -24.92 -18.55 7.60
CA ASP A 10 -24.29 -19.20 8.75
C ASP A 10 -23.06 -20.04 8.37
N TYR A 11 -23.10 -20.71 7.22
CA TYR A 11 -21.95 -21.47 6.71
C TYR A 11 -20.76 -20.56 6.39
N ILE A 12 -20.99 -19.42 5.74
CA ILE A 12 -19.94 -18.46 5.42
C ILE A 12 -19.37 -17.80 6.69
N ILE A 13 -20.22 -17.50 7.68
CA ILE A 13 -19.77 -17.02 8.99
C ILE A 13 -18.83 -18.03 9.64
N GLY A 14 -19.22 -19.31 9.65
CA GLY A 14 -18.42 -20.40 10.18
C GLY A 14 -17.08 -20.54 9.46
N ASP A 15 -17.07 -20.48 8.13
CA ASP A 15 -15.85 -20.55 7.31
C ASP A 15 -14.90 -19.39 7.63
N ILE A 16 -15.41 -18.16 7.77
CA ILE A 16 -14.60 -16.97 8.13
C ILE A 16 -13.99 -17.15 9.52
N ILE A 17 -14.78 -17.55 10.53
CA ILE A 17 -14.30 -17.72 11.91
C ILE A 17 -13.20 -18.78 11.94
N LYS A 18 -13.43 -19.93 11.30
CA LYS A 18 -12.45 -21.02 11.24
C LYS A 18 -11.14 -20.57 10.60
N GLU A 19 -11.20 -19.83 9.50
CA GLU A 19 -9.99 -19.37 8.82
C GLU A 19 -9.22 -18.30 9.61
N VAL A 20 -9.91 -17.51 10.45
CA VAL A 20 -9.30 -16.57 11.39
C VAL A 20 -8.63 -17.32 12.55
N GLU A 21 -9.29 -18.34 13.10
CA GLU A 21 -8.76 -19.20 14.16
C GLU A 21 -7.54 -20.01 13.72
N GLU A 22 -7.53 -20.55 12.49
CA GLU A 22 -6.37 -21.21 11.89
C GLU A 22 -5.14 -20.28 11.82
N LYS A 23 -5.36 -18.97 11.74
CA LYS A 23 -4.30 -17.95 11.74
C LYS A 23 -3.95 -17.44 13.15
N GLY A 24 -4.48 -18.08 14.20
CA GLY A 24 -4.13 -17.83 15.59
C GLY A 24 -4.80 -16.60 16.21
N LEU A 25 -5.92 -16.15 15.67
CA LEU A 25 -6.67 -14.99 16.15
C LEU A 25 -8.09 -15.41 16.53
N SER A 26 -8.67 -14.74 17.54
CA SER A 26 -10.08 -14.90 17.89
C SER A 26 -10.89 -13.72 17.37
N ILE A 27 -12.07 -14.00 16.83
CA ILE A 27 -13.03 -13.00 16.38
C ILE A 27 -14.40 -13.29 16.98
N GLU A 28 -15.10 -12.23 17.38
CA GLU A 28 -16.46 -12.35 17.89
C GLU A 28 -17.43 -12.61 16.74
N LYS A 29 -18.38 -13.52 16.95
CA LYS A 29 -19.36 -13.92 15.92
C LYS A 29 -20.20 -12.73 15.47
N ASP A 30 -20.61 -11.87 16.41
CA ASP A 30 -21.42 -10.67 16.15
C ASP A 30 -20.72 -9.69 15.18
N TYR A 31 -19.38 -9.62 15.25
CA TYR A 31 -18.59 -8.79 14.34
C TYR A 31 -18.62 -9.34 12.91
N VAL A 32 -18.54 -10.66 12.75
CA VAL A 32 -18.62 -11.31 11.44
C VAL A 32 -20.02 -11.19 10.85
N GLU A 33 -21.06 -11.31 11.68
CA GLU A 33 -22.45 -11.11 11.27
C GLU A 33 -22.68 -9.70 10.74
N SER A 34 -22.27 -8.67 11.51
CA SER A 34 -22.39 -7.28 11.06
C SER A 34 -21.56 -6.97 9.81
N PHE A 35 -20.40 -7.61 9.64
CA PHE A 35 -19.60 -7.50 8.41
C PHE A 35 -20.36 -8.04 7.20
N ILE A 36 -20.97 -9.23 7.32
CA ILE A 36 -21.72 -9.83 6.21
C ILE A 36 -22.97 -9.00 5.90
N ASP A 37 -23.65 -8.47 6.90
CA ASP A 37 -24.82 -7.60 6.69
C ASP A 37 -24.42 -6.34 5.90
N ASN A 38 -23.30 -5.71 6.27
CA ASN A 38 -22.76 -4.58 5.51
C ASN A 38 -22.36 -5.00 4.09
N PHE A 39 -21.75 -6.17 3.93
CA PHE A 39 -21.32 -6.68 2.63
C PHE A 39 -22.52 -6.94 1.69
N ILE A 40 -23.59 -7.55 2.21
CA ILE A 40 -24.83 -7.76 1.47
C ILE A 40 -25.45 -6.41 1.09
N SER A 41 -25.45 -5.44 2.00
CA SER A 41 -26.01 -4.10 1.73
C SER A 41 -25.28 -3.36 0.60
N GLU A 42 -23.96 -3.57 0.47
CA GLU A 42 -23.12 -2.85 -0.50
C GLU A 42 -23.06 -3.56 -1.86
N TYR A 43 -23.04 -4.91 -1.86
CA TYR A 43 -22.80 -5.70 -3.07
C TYR A 43 -24.00 -6.54 -3.51
N GLU A 44 -25.12 -6.50 -2.78
CA GLU A 44 -26.35 -7.29 -3.03
C GLU A 44 -26.07 -8.80 -3.22
N ARG A 45 -25.01 -9.31 -2.59
CA ARG A 45 -24.56 -10.70 -2.73
C ARG A 45 -23.79 -11.17 -1.50
N LEU A 46 -23.67 -12.49 -1.36
CA LEU A 46 -22.79 -13.11 -0.39
C LEU A 46 -21.32 -13.19 -0.88
N PRO A 47 -20.34 -13.20 0.05
CA PRO A 47 -18.94 -13.44 -0.28
C PRO A 47 -18.74 -14.83 -0.90
N LYS A 48 -17.91 -14.93 -1.94
CA LYS A 48 -17.50 -16.21 -2.51
C LYS A 48 -16.40 -16.84 -1.66
N LYS A 49 -16.27 -18.17 -1.69
CA LYS A 49 -15.20 -18.91 -0.98
C LYS A 49 -13.79 -18.38 -1.29
N SER A 50 -13.52 -17.95 -2.53
CA SER A 50 -12.23 -17.37 -2.93
C SER A 50 -11.96 -15.97 -2.34
N GLU A 51 -12.99 -15.28 -1.87
CA GLU A 51 -12.91 -13.93 -1.30
C GLU A 51 -12.72 -13.97 0.23
N ILE A 52 -12.97 -15.11 0.87
CA ILE A 52 -12.81 -15.30 2.32
C ILE A 52 -11.36 -15.06 2.76
N ASN A 53 -10.38 -15.74 2.13
CA ASN A 53 -8.98 -15.56 2.54
C ASN A 53 -8.47 -14.11 2.39
N PRO A 54 -8.77 -13.38 1.29
CA PRO A 54 -8.49 -11.95 1.18
C PRO A 54 -9.15 -11.11 2.28
N ILE A 55 -10.43 -11.37 2.59
CA ILE A 55 -11.17 -10.66 3.65
C ILE A 55 -10.47 -10.87 4.99
N VAL A 56 -10.16 -12.12 5.35
CA VAL A 56 -9.45 -12.47 6.58
C VAL A 56 -8.06 -11.85 6.61
N SER A 57 -7.30 -11.91 5.52
CA SER A 57 -5.98 -11.29 5.43
C SER A 57 -6.03 -9.77 5.65
N SER A 58 -7.06 -9.11 5.13
CA SER A 58 -7.26 -7.67 5.34
C SER A 58 -7.55 -7.33 6.81
N TYR A 59 -8.41 -8.13 7.47
CA TYR A 59 -8.73 -7.98 8.88
C TYR A 59 -7.48 -8.11 9.76
N ILE A 60 -6.64 -9.12 9.50
CA ILE A 60 -5.39 -9.36 10.23
C ILE A 60 -4.43 -8.16 10.08
N LYS A 61 -4.24 -7.64 8.86
CA LYS A 61 -3.40 -6.45 8.63
C LYS A 61 -3.92 -5.23 9.39
N ILE A 62 -5.24 -5.05 9.47
CA ILE A 62 -5.85 -3.96 10.25
C ILE A 62 -5.58 -4.16 11.75
N LEU A 63 -5.64 -5.38 12.26
CA LEU A 63 -5.29 -5.66 13.66
C LEU A 63 -3.80 -5.45 13.95
N GLU A 64 -2.91 -5.89 13.07
CA GLU A 64 -1.47 -5.66 13.20
C GLU A 64 -1.14 -4.17 13.21
N THR A 65 -1.72 -3.40 12.30
CA THR A 65 -1.54 -1.94 12.27
C THR A 65 -2.13 -1.25 13.50
N LYS A 66 -3.28 -1.69 14.01
CA LYS A 66 -3.85 -1.19 15.29
C LYS A 66 -2.99 -1.55 16.50
N LYS A 67 -2.44 -2.77 16.58
CA LYS A 67 -1.48 -3.18 17.63
C LYS A 67 -0.17 -2.39 17.57
N PHE A 68 0.29 -2.00 16.39
CA PHE A 68 1.42 -1.07 16.24
C PHE A 68 1.04 0.38 16.56
N GLY A 69 -0.21 0.77 16.32
CA GLY A 69 -0.75 2.10 16.59
C GLY A 69 -0.95 2.42 18.08
N SER A 70 -1.18 1.43 18.95
CA SER A 70 -1.34 1.65 20.40
C SER A 70 -0.05 2.06 21.11
N LYS A 71 1.10 2.07 20.42
CA LYS A 71 2.38 2.61 20.94
C LYS A 71 2.68 4.04 20.49
N ILE A 72 1.80 4.66 19.71
CA ILE A 72 1.92 6.06 19.26
C ILE A 72 0.59 6.76 19.58
N VAL A 73 0.49 7.28 20.79
CA VAL A 73 -0.52 8.30 21.12
C VAL A 73 -0.03 9.61 20.53
N GLU A 74 -0.85 10.29 19.74
CA GLU A 74 -1.00 11.76 19.77
C GLU A 74 -2.27 12.20 19.02
N THR A 75 -3.25 12.63 19.83
CA THR A 75 -4.26 13.70 19.69
C THR A 75 -5.02 13.99 18.37
N PRO A 76 -6.36 14.19 18.43
CA PRO A 76 -7.19 14.57 17.29
C PRO A 76 -7.24 16.09 17.09
N HIS A 77 -6.94 16.57 15.87
CA HIS A 77 -7.31 17.92 15.43
C HIS A 77 -8.55 17.87 14.54
N LYS A 78 -9.59 18.59 14.98
CA LYS A 78 -10.84 18.89 14.26
C LYS A 78 -10.63 20.00 13.21
N SER A 79 -11.29 19.81 12.07
CA SER A 79 -11.94 20.77 11.15
C SER A 79 -11.16 21.99 10.62
N SER A 80 -11.07 22.11 9.29
CA SER A 80 -11.76 23.18 8.54
C SER A 80 -11.70 22.92 7.03
N GLU A 81 -12.84 23.20 6.39
CA GLU A 81 -13.10 23.17 4.95
C GLU A 81 -12.34 24.30 4.24
N ALA A 82 -11.84 24.04 3.02
CA ALA A 82 -11.61 25.07 2.01
C ALA A 82 -11.61 24.45 0.59
N GLU A 83 -12.18 25.23 -0.31
CA GLU A 83 -12.73 24.91 -1.63
C GLU A 83 -11.74 24.95 -2.82
N TYR A 84 -12.08 24.18 -3.86
CA TYR A 84 -11.81 24.26 -5.32
C TYR A 84 -10.39 24.46 -5.91
N SER A 85 -9.97 23.51 -6.78
CA SER A 85 -9.87 23.72 -8.24
C SER A 85 -9.39 22.46 -8.99
N GLU A 86 -10.04 22.16 -10.12
CA GLU A 86 -9.76 21.03 -11.03
C GLU A 86 -8.47 21.20 -11.85
N ALA A 87 -7.68 20.12 -12.04
CA ALA A 87 -6.94 19.75 -13.27
C ALA A 87 -6.10 18.45 -13.07
N PRO A 88 -5.51 17.88 -14.13
CA PRO A 88 -6.06 16.95 -15.10
C PRO A 88 -5.84 15.46 -14.73
N GLN A 89 -6.84 14.62 -15.03
CA GLN A 89 -6.79 13.16 -14.82
C GLN A 89 -5.87 12.49 -15.85
N VAL A 90 -4.61 12.19 -15.48
CA VAL A 90 -3.75 11.33 -16.30
C VAL A 90 -4.09 9.87 -16.02
N SER A 91 -4.75 9.26 -17.00
CA SER A 91 -5.12 7.84 -17.10
C SER A 91 -4.04 6.89 -16.56
N PHE A 92 -4.39 6.13 -15.52
CA PHE A 92 -3.58 5.10 -14.86
C PHE A 92 -3.10 3.98 -15.82
N ASN A 93 -3.75 3.81 -16.97
CA ASN A 93 -3.54 2.65 -17.84
C ASN A 93 -2.26 2.75 -18.69
N LYS A 94 -1.61 3.92 -18.77
CA LYS A 94 -0.39 4.09 -19.59
C LYS A 94 0.91 3.64 -18.89
N ARG A 95 0.93 3.57 -17.55
CA ARG A 95 2.15 3.23 -16.78
C ARG A 95 2.62 1.80 -16.95
N ASN A 96 1.69 0.84 -17.05
CA ASN A 96 2.04 -0.58 -17.11
C ASN A 96 2.72 -0.97 -18.43
N SER A 97 2.42 -0.28 -19.53
CA SER A 97 3.06 -0.54 -20.84
C SER A 97 4.55 -0.17 -20.87
N ILE A 98 4.92 0.93 -20.19
CA ILE A 98 6.30 1.43 -20.12
C ILE A 98 7.15 0.50 -19.23
N LEU A 99 6.60 0.09 -18.08
CA LEU A 99 7.26 -0.81 -17.13
C LEU A 99 7.54 -2.21 -17.71
N ASN A 100 6.66 -2.71 -18.58
CA ASN A 100 6.85 -3.99 -19.26
C ASN A 100 7.85 -3.90 -20.42
N SER A 101 7.96 -2.74 -21.10
CA SER A 101 8.99 -2.52 -22.11
C SER A 101 10.40 -2.48 -21.50
N ILE A 102 10.53 -1.91 -20.30
CA ILE A 102 11.82 -1.79 -19.58
C ILE A 102 12.32 -3.15 -19.06
N LYS A 103 11.43 -4.12 -18.82
CA LYS A 103 11.80 -5.46 -18.32
C LYS A 103 12.27 -6.42 -19.42
N ASN A 104 11.88 -6.20 -20.67
CA ASN A 104 12.14 -7.13 -21.78
C ASN A 104 13.48 -6.90 -22.48
N GLU A 105 14.07 -5.72 -22.33
CA GLU A 105 15.44 -5.47 -22.78
C GLU A 105 16.35 -5.58 -21.56
N GLY A 106 17.25 -6.57 -21.55
CA GLY A 106 18.25 -6.79 -20.51
C GLY A 106 19.29 -5.68 -20.43
N LEU A 107 18.85 -4.45 -20.11
CA LEU A 107 19.62 -3.22 -20.12
C LEU A 107 20.17 -2.81 -18.74
N PHE A 108 20.12 -3.68 -17.74
CA PHE A 108 20.89 -3.51 -16.49
C PHE A 108 22.39 -3.85 -16.68
N GLY A 109 22.91 -3.53 -17.87
CA GLY A 109 24.29 -3.67 -18.27
C GLY A 109 24.80 -2.35 -18.82
N ARG A 110 25.45 -1.56 -17.95
CA ARG A 110 26.37 -0.47 -18.29
C ARG A 110 25.78 0.81 -18.94
N SER A 111 24.95 1.52 -18.19
CA SER A 111 24.90 2.97 -18.27
C SER A 111 25.08 3.54 -16.87
N GLU A 112 26.03 4.45 -16.68
CA GLU A 112 26.35 5.12 -15.40
C GLU A 112 25.22 6.06 -14.92
N ASP A 113 24.13 6.13 -15.66
CA ASP A 113 23.00 7.01 -15.42
C ASP A 113 22.12 6.46 -14.28
N ILE A 114 22.30 7.05 -13.10
CA ILE A 114 21.43 6.82 -11.94
C ILE A 114 20.02 7.32 -12.27
N LEU A 115 19.01 6.51 -11.97
CA LEU A 115 17.60 6.85 -12.13
C LEU A 115 17.28 8.17 -11.42
N THR A 116 16.69 9.13 -12.13
CA THR A 116 16.31 10.44 -11.58
C THR A 116 14.80 10.59 -11.62
N ILE A 117 14.20 10.94 -10.48
CA ILE A 117 12.75 10.94 -10.26
C ILE A 117 12.35 12.30 -9.66
N PRO A 118 11.16 12.84 -9.96
CA PRO A 118 10.66 14.02 -9.26
C PRO A 118 10.47 13.74 -7.77
N LYS A 119 10.76 14.74 -6.93
CA LYS A 119 10.51 14.64 -5.49
C LYS A 119 9.05 14.24 -5.18
N PRO A 120 8.80 13.11 -4.49
CA PRO A 120 7.44 12.68 -4.18
C PRO A 120 6.78 13.62 -3.16
N GLN A 121 5.49 13.89 -3.36
CA GLN A 121 4.65 14.59 -2.38
C GLN A 121 4.27 13.60 -1.27
N GLY A 122 4.97 13.64 -0.13
CA GLY A 122 4.70 12.80 1.04
C GLY A 122 5.84 11.83 1.39
N ARG A 123 5.50 10.61 1.80
CA ARG A 123 6.50 9.59 2.18
C ARG A 123 7.17 9.03 0.92
N ARG A 124 8.48 8.84 1.00
CA ARG A 124 9.27 8.25 -0.09
C ARG A 124 8.87 6.80 -0.32
N LEU A 125 8.71 6.45 -1.59
CA LEU A 125 8.42 5.11 -2.06
C LEU A 125 9.50 4.69 -3.04
N CYS A 126 9.84 3.41 -3.05
CA CYS A 126 10.80 2.89 -4.00
C CYS A 126 10.16 2.82 -5.39
N PRO A 127 10.83 3.28 -6.45
CA PRO A 127 10.28 3.26 -7.81
C PRO A 127 10.06 1.85 -8.39
N ILE A 128 10.70 0.83 -7.82
CA ILE A 128 10.62 -0.55 -8.33
C ILE A 128 9.66 -1.40 -7.51
N CYS A 129 9.81 -1.42 -6.18
CA CYS A 129 8.97 -2.28 -5.33
C CYS A 129 7.70 -1.60 -4.84
N ASP A 130 7.60 -0.27 -4.91
CA ASP A 130 6.48 0.53 -4.37
C ASP A 130 6.10 0.13 -2.92
N ASP A 131 7.10 -0.36 -2.17
CA ASP A 131 6.91 -0.81 -0.80
C ASP A 131 6.56 0.39 0.08
N LYS A 132 5.41 0.34 0.77
CA LYS A 132 5.03 1.33 1.79
C LYS A 132 5.95 1.34 3.02
N ASN A 133 6.90 0.41 3.09
CA ASN A 133 7.86 0.29 4.17
C ASN A 133 9.07 1.19 3.94
N TRP A 134 8.93 2.45 4.37
CA TRP A 134 9.94 3.50 4.25
C TRP A 134 11.26 3.21 4.99
N TYR A 135 11.26 2.33 6.01
CA TYR A 135 12.48 1.93 6.72
C TYR A 135 13.49 1.20 5.82
N LYS A 136 13.04 0.69 4.66
CA LYS A 136 13.90 0.05 3.68
C LYS A 136 14.64 1.05 2.77
N ILE A 137 14.35 2.34 2.85
CA ILE A 137 14.96 3.36 1.99
C ILE A 137 16.04 4.08 2.80
N HIS A 138 17.29 3.94 2.37
CA HIS A 138 18.43 4.63 2.97
C HIS A 138 18.83 5.84 2.13
N GLU A 139 19.06 6.96 2.80
CA GLU A 139 19.59 8.17 2.20
C GLU A 139 21.13 8.16 2.30
N LEU A 140 21.80 8.42 1.18
CA LEU A 140 23.25 8.47 1.06
C LEU A 140 23.66 9.77 0.36
N VAL A 141 24.85 10.25 0.67
CA VAL A 141 25.43 11.41 -0.02
C VAL A 141 25.99 10.96 -1.36
N ASP A 142 25.68 11.69 -2.43
CA ASP A 142 26.25 11.45 -3.74
C ASP A 142 27.37 12.42 -4.06
N LYS A 143 28.61 11.92 -4.00
CA LYS A 143 29.82 12.72 -4.23
C LYS A 143 29.97 13.17 -5.69
N ASN A 144 29.25 12.53 -6.61
CA ASN A 144 29.26 12.86 -8.03
C ASN A 144 28.32 14.03 -8.36
N ASP A 145 27.47 14.43 -7.41
CA ASP A 145 26.48 15.49 -7.58
C ASP A 145 26.84 16.66 -6.68
N ILE A 146 27.40 17.72 -7.25
CA ILE A 146 27.80 18.90 -6.49
C ILE A 146 26.74 19.97 -6.70
N ILE A 147 25.97 20.26 -5.66
CA ILE A 147 24.92 21.30 -5.67
C ILE A 147 25.56 22.69 -5.51
N CYS A 148 26.61 22.79 -4.69
CA CYS A 148 27.34 24.03 -4.46
C CYS A 148 28.82 23.71 -4.25
N ASP A 149 29.71 24.49 -4.88
CA ASP A 149 31.16 24.30 -4.74
C ASP A 149 31.71 24.91 -3.45
N TYR A 150 31.16 26.04 -2.99
CA TYR A 150 31.60 26.71 -1.77
C TYR A 150 30.45 27.44 -1.04
N PRO A 151 30.04 27.00 0.17
CA PRO A 151 30.50 25.79 0.86
C PRO A 151 30.15 24.53 0.06
N ARG A 152 31.03 23.52 0.09
CA ARG A 152 30.84 22.32 -0.73
C ARG A 152 29.63 21.50 -0.25
N ILE A 153 28.59 21.45 -1.06
CA ILE A 153 27.34 20.72 -0.77
C ILE A 153 27.14 19.67 -1.86
N TYR A 154 26.99 18.42 -1.43
CA TYR A 154 26.71 17.30 -2.31
C TYR A 154 25.21 16.98 -2.34
N GLY A 155 24.77 16.43 -3.46
CA GLY A 155 23.44 15.88 -3.64
C GLY A 155 23.20 14.62 -2.81
N LYS A 156 21.94 14.19 -2.79
CA LYS A 156 21.49 12.99 -2.08
C LYS A 156 21.06 11.95 -3.09
N LYS A 157 21.35 10.69 -2.79
CA LYS A 157 20.83 9.51 -3.48
C LYS A 157 20.16 8.58 -2.48
N TYR A 158 19.24 7.80 -3.00
CA TYR A 158 18.42 6.88 -2.23
C TYR A 158 18.69 5.46 -2.69
N ILE A 159 18.78 4.52 -1.75
CA ILE A 159 18.91 3.10 -2.02
C ILE A 159 17.81 2.32 -1.30
N CYS A 160 17.17 1.38 -1.99
CA CYS A 160 16.22 0.46 -1.39
C CYS A 160 16.90 -0.84 -0.97
N SER A 161 16.75 -1.25 0.29
CA SER A 161 17.28 -2.53 0.82
C SER A 161 16.55 -3.76 0.31
N GLY A 162 15.36 -3.60 -0.28
CA GLY A 162 14.57 -4.73 -0.82
C GLY A 162 14.97 -5.12 -2.24
N CYS A 163 15.13 -4.14 -3.14
CA CYS A 163 15.42 -4.36 -4.55
C CYS A 163 16.77 -3.79 -5.01
N SER A 164 17.56 -3.21 -4.10
CA SER A 164 18.85 -2.56 -4.37
C SER A 164 18.80 -1.43 -5.39
N CYS A 165 17.60 -0.92 -5.73
CA CYS A 165 17.44 0.21 -6.63
C CYS A 165 18.10 1.45 -6.04
N VAL A 166 18.89 2.14 -6.87
CA VAL A 166 19.49 3.44 -6.53
C VAL A 166 18.87 4.51 -7.41
N TRP A 167 18.41 5.61 -6.80
CA TRP A 167 17.84 6.74 -7.54
C TRP A 167 18.17 8.08 -6.87
N LYS A 168 17.94 9.15 -7.62
CA LYS A 168 18.04 10.55 -7.20
C LYS A 168 16.69 11.24 -7.31
N GLU A 169 16.49 12.24 -6.46
CA GLU A 169 15.34 13.14 -6.51
C GLU A 169 15.79 14.46 -7.14
N LYS A 170 15.02 14.99 -8.11
CA LYS A 170 15.21 16.31 -8.73
C LYS A 170 14.00 17.20 -8.50
#